data_AF-A0A4Q8QMV5-F1
#
_entry.id   AF-A0A4Q8QMV5-F1
#
_cell.length_a   1.000
_cell.length_b   1.000
_cell.length_c   1.000
_cell.angle_alpha   90.00
_cell.angle_beta   90.00
_cell.angle_gamma   90.00
#
_symmetry.space_group_name_H-M   'P 1'
#
loop_
_entity.id
_entity.type
_entity.pdbx_description
1 polymer ?
#
loop_
_entity_poly.entity_id
_entity_poly.type
_entity_poly.pdbx_seq_one_letter_code
_entity_poly.pdbx_strand_id
1 'polypeptide(L)'
;GSDADRNNQLVDEMVRALNEAAPIAFGLMDYWSFDGWFALKSRQTQHGATALEKTVFPGIELRLSAPMEGRLNAHVLFSNEIGDQHLRDFLSRLELELINQPLSPDALIAYARYVGADKLATHGFDKGKVASDRDEALRAGCTIAEVKVDSYKE
;
A
#
# COMPACT_ATOMS: atom_id res chain seq x y z
N GLY A 1 -1.11 23.47 7.54
CA GLY A 1 0.14 23.70 6.79
C GLY A 1 -0.14 23.25 5.38
N SER A 2 0.35 23.95 4.35
CA SER A 2 -0.15 23.83 2.96
C SER A 2 -0.36 22.40 2.48
N ASP A 3 0.53 21.48 2.85
CA ASP A 3 0.48 20.09 2.41
C ASP A 3 -0.61 19.28 3.13
N ALA A 4 -0.81 19.52 4.43
CA ALA A 4 -1.91 18.91 5.19
C ALA A 4 -3.27 19.41 4.69
N ASP A 5 -3.37 20.71 4.39
CA ASP A 5 -4.60 21.32 3.89
C ASP A 5 -4.92 20.80 2.47
N ARG A 6 -3.90 20.66 1.62
CA ARG A 6 -4.01 20.02 0.30
C ARG A 6 -4.43 18.55 0.40
N ASN A 7 -3.81 17.78 1.30
CA ASN A 7 -4.17 16.37 1.49
C ASN A 7 -5.62 16.22 1.98
N ASN A 8 -6.06 17.09 2.89
CA ASN A 8 -7.45 17.12 3.34
C ASN A 8 -8.43 17.39 2.18
N GLN A 9 -8.09 18.33 1.28
CA GLN A 9 -8.90 18.60 0.08
C GLN A 9 -8.98 17.38 -0.85
N LEU A 10 -7.88 16.67 -1.06
CA LEU A 10 -7.86 15.46 -1.88
C LEU A 10 -8.74 14.35 -1.26
N VAL A 11 -8.71 14.19 0.07
CA VAL A 11 -9.59 13.25 0.76
C VAL A 11 -11.06 13.66 0.63
N ASP A 12 -11.39 14.96 0.75
CA ASP A 12 -12.74 15.46 0.55
C ASP A 12 -13.24 15.27 -0.90
N GLU A 13 -12.38 15.43 -1.90
CA GLU A 13 -12.67 15.12 -3.31
C GLU A 13 -12.96 13.63 -3.51
N MET A 14 -12.14 12.76 -2.91
CA MET A 14 -12.37 11.32 -2.93
C MET A 14 -13.71 10.96 -2.29
N VAL A 15 -14.04 11.50 -1.10
CA VAL A 15 -15.30 11.21 -0.41
C VAL A 15 -16.51 11.66 -1.25
N ARG A 16 -16.44 12.84 -1.89
CA ARG A 16 -17.51 13.29 -2.82
C ARG A 16 -17.69 12.31 -3.97
N ALA A 17 -16.61 11.89 -4.61
CA ALA A 17 -16.67 10.92 -5.70
C ALA A 17 -17.26 9.57 -5.25
N LEU A 18 -16.91 9.10 -4.05
CA LEU A 18 -17.49 7.88 -3.47
C LEU A 18 -19.00 8.03 -3.23
N ASN A 19 -19.43 9.14 -2.64
CA ASN A 19 -20.84 9.41 -2.35
C ASN A 19 -21.69 9.49 -3.63
N GLU A 20 -21.18 10.15 -4.68
CA GLU A 20 -21.85 10.31 -5.98
C GLU A 20 -21.92 9.00 -6.79
N ALA A 21 -21.00 8.07 -6.55
CA ALA A 21 -20.93 6.82 -7.28
C ALA A 21 -22.09 5.86 -6.91
N ALA A 22 -22.51 5.06 -7.89
CA ALA A 22 -23.63 4.13 -7.76
C ALA A 22 -23.45 3.04 -6.66
N PRO A 23 -22.25 2.46 -6.43
CA PRO A 23 -22.09 1.46 -5.38
C PRO A 23 -22.40 2.00 -3.99
N ILE A 24 -22.89 1.11 -3.11
CA ILE A 24 -23.21 1.45 -1.72
C ILE A 24 -22.02 1.26 -0.77
N ALA A 25 -21.01 0.51 -1.22
CA ALA A 25 -19.80 0.24 -0.44
C ALA A 25 -18.58 0.07 -1.36
N PHE A 26 -17.39 0.35 -0.80
CA PHE A 26 -16.12 0.34 -1.51
C PHE A 26 -15.01 -0.28 -0.67
N GLY A 27 -14.05 -0.94 -1.32
CA GLY A 27 -12.75 -1.25 -0.72
C GLY A 27 -11.74 -0.16 -1.06
N LEU A 28 -11.09 0.40 -0.05
CA LEU A 28 -9.97 1.32 -0.23
C LEU A 28 -8.68 0.50 -0.22
N MET A 29 -8.16 0.20 -1.41
CA MET A 29 -7.02 -0.69 -1.61
C MET A 29 -5.71 0.11 -1.70
N ASP A 30 -4.96 0.13 -0.61
CA ASP A 30 -3.64 0.76 -0.58
C ASP A 30 -2.55 -0.21 -1.05
N TYR A 31 -1.50 0.30 -1.69
CA TYR A 31 -0.33 -0.49 -2.04
C TYR A 31 0.68 -0.46 -0.90
N TRP A 32 0.98 -1.62 -0.31
CA TRP A 32 2.01 -1.81 0.73
C TRP A 32 1.79 -1.07 2.06
N SER A 33 0.67 -0.37 2.27
CA SER A 33 0.35 0.31 3.53
C SER A 33 -1.16 0.38 3.78
N PHE A 34 -1.57 1.16 4.79
CA PHE A 34 -2.96 1.55 5.05
C PHE A 34 -3.07 3.09 5.22
N ASP A 35 -2.14 3.83 4.61
CA ASP A 35 -2.04 5.28 4.83
C ASP A 35 -3.26 6.04 4.31
N GLY A 36 -3.84 5.61 3.19
CA GLY A 36 -5.07 6.17 2.65
C GLY A 36 -6.25 5.94 3.59
N TRP A 37 -6.36 4.75 4.18
CA TRP A 37 -7.36 4.46 5.22
C TRP A 37 -7.19 5.34 6.45
N PHE A 38 -5.96 5.47 6.97
CA PHE A 38 -5.72 6.33 8.14
C PHE A 38 -5.94 7.81 7.83
N ALA A 39 -5.63 8.26 6.60
CA ALA A 39 -5.92 9.63 6.16
C ALA A 39 -7.44 9.89 6.11
N LEU A 40 -8.21 8.95 5.55
CA LEU A 40 -9.67 9.03 5.52
C LEU A 40 -10.26 9.09 6.94
N LYS A 41 -9.89 8.15 7.82
CA LYS A 41 -10.35 8.14 9.22
C LYS A 41 -9.99 9.45 9.94
N SER A 42 -8.75 9.91 9.79
CA SER A 42 -8.30 11.15 10.39
C SER A 42 -9.13 12.33 9.90
N ARG A 43 -9.34 12.44 8.58
CA ARG A 43 -10.15 13.51 7.98
C ARG A 43 -11.57 13.52 8.52
N GLN A 44 -12.23 12.36 8.63
CA GLN A 44 -13.61 12.27 9.14
C GLN A 44 -13.79 12.77 10.59
N THR A 45 -12.72 12.91 11.37
CA THR A 45 -12.79 13.47 12.74
C THR A 45 -12.62 14.99 12.81
N GLN A 46 -12.26 15.63 11.68
CA GLN A 46 -11.95 17.06 11.63
C GLN A 46 -13.19 17.90 11.30
N HIS A 47 -13.24 19.12 11.83
CA HIS A 47 -14.30 20.07 11.51
C HIS A 47 -14.29 20.42 10.01
N GLY A 48 -15.48 20.45 9.40
CA GLY A 48 -15.65 20.79 7.99
C GLY A 48 -15.21 19.70 7.01
N ALA A 49 -14.98 18.47 7.47
CA ALA A 49 -14.79 17.32 6.59
C ALA A 49 -16.08 16.98 5.84
N THR A 50 -15.93 16.51 4.60
CA THR A 50 -17.06 15.97 3.83
C THR A 50 -17.57 14.71 4.52
N ALA A 51 -18.88 14.61 4.74
CA ALA A 51 -19.45 13.41 5.36
C ALA A 51 -19.33 12.22 4.40
N LEU A 52 -18.71 11.14 4.87
CA LEU A 52 -18.69 9.87 4.15
C LEU A 52 -20.02 9.14 4.41
N GLU A 53 -20.83 8.97 3.36
CA GLU A 53 -22.14 8.32 3.44
C GLU A 53 -22.09 6.84 3.08
N LYS A 54 -21.05 6.44 2.34
CA LYS A 54 -20.82 5.06 1.87
C LYS A 54 -20.05 4.25 2.90
N THR A 55 -20.27 2.94 2.91
CA THR A 55 -19.40 2.04 3.68
C THR A 55 -18.06 1.87 2.96
N VAL A 56 -16.96 2.17 3.62
CA VAL A 56 -15.61 1.97 3.08
C VAL A 56 -14.85 0.97 3.94
N PHE A 57 -14.31 -0.05 3.31
CA PHE A 57 -13.53 -1.11 3.92
C PHE A 57 -12.03 -0.85 3.70
N PRO A 58 -11.19 -0.90 4.75
CA PRO A 58 -9.75 -0.86 4.56
C PRO A 58 -9.28 -2.10 3.81
N GLY A 59 -8.40 -1.91 2.84
CA GLY A 59 -7.77 -3.02 2.14
C GLY A 59 -6.35 -2.71 1.71
N ILE A 60 -5.61 -3.76 1.38
CA ILE A 60 -4.22 -3.68 0.95
C ILE A 60 -4.00 -4.63 -0.22
N GLU A 61 -3.29 -4.14 -1.24
CA GLU A 61 -2.80 -4.93 -2.37
C GLU A 61 -1.34 -5.32 -2.15
N LEU A 62 -1.11 -6.63 -2.24
CA LEU A 62 0.19 -7.28 -2.03
C LEU A 62 0.53 -8.16 -3.22
N ARG A 63 1.83 -8.49 -3.35
CA ARG A 63 2.32 -9.50 -4.29
C ARG A 63 2.90 -10.65 -3.52
N LEU A 64 2.40 -11.85 -3.75
CA LEU A 64 2.88 -13.06 -3.09
C LEU A 64 3.96 -13.72 -3.93
N SER A 65 5.02 -14.18 -3.26
CA SER A 65 5.95 -15.13 -3.86
C SER A 65 5.21 -16.44 -4.19
N ALA A 66 5.21 -16.88 -5.44
CA ALA A 66 4.50 -18.08 -5.85
C ALA A 66 5.33 -18.89 -6.85
N PRO A 67 5.29 -20.25 -6.78
CA PRO A 67 6.00 -21.12 -7.72
C PRO A 67 5.23 -21.22 -9.05
N MET A 68 4.93 -20.08 -9.67
CA MET A 68 4.25 -19.99 -10.95
C MET A 68 4.89 -18.92 -11.82
N GLU A 69 4.75 -19.06 -13.14
CA GLU A 69 5.08 -17.97 -14.06
C GLU A 69 4.03 -16.86 -13.94
N GLY A 70 4.48 -15.64 -13.62
CA GLY A 70 3.62 -14.46 -13.50
C GLY A 70 3.49 -13.93 -12.08
N ARG A 71 2.67 -12.89 -11.92
CA ARG A 71 2.43 -12.22 -10.62
C ARG A 71 1.20 -12.82 -9.95
N LEU A 72 1.33 -13.20 -8.69
CA LEU A 72 0.19 -13.48 -7.82
C LEU A 72 -0.09 -12.26 -6.95
N ASN A 73 -1.11 -11.49 -7.31
CA ASN A 73 -1.58 -10.39 -6.46
C ASN A 73 -2.57 -10.93 -5.43
N ALA A 74 -2.46 -10.46 -4.20
CA ALA A 74 -3.42 -10.71 -3.14
C ALA A 74 -4.08 -9.41 -2.71
N HIS A 75 -5.41 -9.43 -2.60
CA HIS A 75 -6.20 -8.35 -2.03
C HIS A 75 -6.74 -8.81 -0.69
N VAL A 76 -6.35 -8.10 0.37
CA VAL A 76 -6.93 -8.30 1.69
C VAL A 76 -7.89 -7.17 1.97
N LEU A 77 -9.12 -7.52 2.33
CA LEU A 77 -10.16 -6.58 2.71
C LEU A 77 -10.55 -6.85 4.17
N PHE A 78 -10.54 -5.81 4.98
CA PHE A 78 -10.86 -5.89 6.40
C PHE A 78 -12.23 -5.29 6.68
N SER A 79 -12.82 -5.65 7.82
CA SER A 79 -14.04 -5.00 8.31
C SER A 79 -13.82 -3.48 8.45
N ASN A 80 -14.84 -2.68 8.14
CA ASN A 80 -14.83 -1.24 8.40
C ASN A 80 -14.82 -0.91 9.90
N GLU A 81 -15.07 -1.90 10.76
CA GLU A 81 -15.02 -1.78 12.22
C GLU A 81 -13.68 -2.22 12.82
N ILE A 82 -12.70 -2.62 11.99
CA ILE A 82 -11.40 -3.08 12.48
C ILE A 82 -10.64 -1.99 13.25
N GLY A 83 -10.03 -2.38 14.38
CA GLY A 83 -9.17 -1.49 15.15
C GLY A 83 -7.86 -1.18 14.42
N ASP A 84 -7.38 0.06 14.54
CA ASP A 84 -6.16 0.51 13.85
C ASP A 84 -4.93 -0.32 14.21
N GLN A 85 -4.86 -0.80 15.46
CA GLN A 85 -3.76 -1.66 15.90
C GLN A 85 -3.73 -2.98 15.13
N HIS A 86 -4.87 -3.60 14.82
CA HIS A 86 -4.90 -4.85 14.07
C HIS A 86 -4.41 -4.69 12.63
N LEU A 87 -4.68 -3.55 11.99
CA LEU A 87 -4.13 -3.23 10.67
C LEU A 87 -2.61 -3.06 10.73
N ARG A 88 -2.10 -2.41 11.79
CA ARG A 88 -0.65 -2.25 12.01
C ARG A 88 0.03 -3.57 12.31
N ASP A 89 -0.60 -4.40 13.13
CA ASP A 89 -0.10 -5.73 13.46
C ASP A 89 -0.04 -6.59 12.20
N PHE A 90 -1.09 -6.59 11.38
CA PHE A 90 -1.10 -7.27 10.08
C PHE A 90 0.08 -6.81 9.21
N LEU A 91 0.23 -5.49 9.03
CA LEU A 91 1.32 -4.94 8.22
C LEU A 91 2.71 -5.34 8.75
N SER A 92 2.88 -5.34 10.08
CA SER A 92 4.16 -5.67 10.74
C SER A 92 4.58 -7.13 10.60
N ARG A 93 3.63 -8.05 10.37
CA ARG A 93 3.90 -9.47 10.14
C ARG A 93 4.37 -9.76 8.73
N LEU A 94 3.96 -8.94 7.75
CA LEU A 94 4.33 -9.14 6.35
C LEU A 94 5.85 -9.05 6.18
N GLU A 95 6.42 -10.05 5.52
CA GLU A 95 7.85 -10.17 5.33
C GLU A 95 8.19 -10.25 3.83
N LEU A 96 9.17 -9.47 3.40
CA LEU A 96 9.63 -9.48 2.01
C LEU A 96 10.45 -10.75 1.73
N GLU A 97 10.06 -11.48 0.68
CA GLU A 97 10.56 -12.84 0.37
C GLU A 97 12.10 -12.90 0.25
N LEU A 98 12.71 -12.01 -0.55
CA LEU A 98 14.12 -12.16 -0.92
C LEU A 98 15.11 -11.69 0.15
N ILE A 99 14.70 -10.75 1.00
CA ILE A 99 15.59 -10.13 1.98
C ILE A 99 15.24 -10.49 3.42
N ASN A 100 14.13 -11.21 3.63
CA ASN A 100 13.67 -11.65 4.94
C ASN A 100 13.54 -10.48 5.96
N GLN A 101 12.99 -9.36 5.50
CA GLN A 101 12.78 -8.17 6.34
C GLN A 101 11.28 -7.85 6.43
N PRO A 102 10.82 -7.35 7.59
CA PRO A 102 9.47 -6.80 7.71
C PRO A 102 9.20 -5.72 6.67
N LEU A 103 7.99 -5.72 6.12
CA LEU A 103 7.56 -4.74 5.13
C LEU A 103 7.69 -3.31 5.68
N SER A 104 8.48 -2.51 4.99
CA SER A 104 8.66 -1.08 5.27
C SER A 104 9.21 -0.38 4.03
N PRO A 105 9.11 0.96 3.92
CA PRO A 105 9.70 1.69 2.80
C PRO A 105 11.21 1.44 2.64
N ASP A 106 11.95 1.36 3.75
CA ASP A 106 13.38 1.08 3.72
C ASP A 106 13.67 -0.37 3.30
N ALA A 107 12.85 -1.33 3.71
CA ALA A 107 12.96 -2.72 3.26
C ALA A 107 12.64 -2.85 1.76
N LEU A 108 11.67 -2.11 1.23
CA LEU A 108 11.36 -2.07 -0.22
C LEU A 108 12.55 -1.51 -1.02
N ILE A 109 13.20 -0.46 -0.53
CA ILE A 109 14.43 0.09 -1.12
C ILE A 109 15.56 -0.96 -1.08
N ALA A 110 15.75 -1.63 0.06
CA ALA A 110 16.75 -2.67 0.22
C ALA A 110 16.49 -3.85 -0.74
N TYR A 111 15.23 -4.26 -0.90
CA TYR A 111 14.81 -5.30 -1.83
C TYR A 111 15.18 -4.94 -3.28
N ALA A 112 14.85 -3.72 -3.73
CA ALA A 112 15.20 -3.26 -5.08
C ALA A 112 16.71 -3.22 -5.33
N ARG A 113 17.48 -2.84 -4.31
CA ARG A 113 18.95 -2.82 -4.39
C ARG A 113 19.56 -4.21 -4.32
N TYR A 114 18.88 -5.18 -3.73
CA TYR A 114 19.32 -6.56 -3.64
C TYR A 114 19.17 -7.33 -4.97
N VAL A 115 18.03 -7.17 -5.65
CA VAL A 115 17.72 -7.97 -6.87
C VAL A 115 18.70 -7.77 -8.03
N GLY A 116 18.80 -8.76 -8.92
CA GLY A 116 19.61 -8.68 -10.13
C GLY A 116 19.14 -7.61 -11.12
N ALA A 117 20.06 -7.16 -11.99
CA ALA A 117 19.78 -6.16 -13.02
C ALA A 117 18.75 -6.66 -14.07
N ASP A 118 18.69 -7.96 -14.29
CA ASP A 118 17.74 -8.67 -15.14
C ASP A 118 16.29 -8.53 -14.64
N LYS A 119 16.05 -8.74 -13.34
CA LYS A 119 14.71 -8.56 -12.74
C LYS A 119 14.27 -7.10 -12.80
N LEU A 120 15.20 -6.15 -12.59
CA LEU A 120 14.93 -4.72 -12.69
C LEU A 120 14.61 -4.28 -14.12
N ALA A 121 15.42 -4.72 -15.10
CA ALA A 121 15.26 -4.35 -16.51
C ALA A 121 13.91 -4.82 -17.08
N THR A 122 13.43 -6.00 -16.67
CA THR A 122 12.10 -6.51 -17.04
C THR A 122 10.96 -5.57 -16.63
N HIS A 123 11.18 -4.74 -15.61
CA HIS A 123 10.21 -3.75 -15.13
C HIS A 123 10.60 -2.30 -15.47
N GLY A 124 11.59 -2.11 -16.35
CA GLY A 124 12.00 -0.78 -16.84
C GLY A 124 12.92 -0.01 -15.89
N PHE A 125 13.54 -0.67 -14.91
CA PHE A 125 14.47 -0.02 -13.96
C PHE A 125 15.93 -0.28 -14.32
N ASP A 126 16.75 0.76 -14.17
CA ASP A 126 18.21 0.67 -14.30
C ASP A 126 18.89 0.36 -12.96
N LYS A 127 19.79 -0.62 -12.95
CA LYS A 127 20.47 -1.07 -11.71
C LYS A 127 21.34 0.03 -11.10
N GLY A 128 22.02 0.82 -11.92
CA GLY A 128 22.87 1.92 -11.46
C GLY A 128 22.03 3.00 -10.76
N LYS A 129 20.93 3.42 -11.38
CA LYS A 129 19.99 4.39 -10.81
C LYS A 129 19.37 3.90 -9.51
N VAL A 130 18.88 2.66 -9.47
CA VAL A 130 18.32 2.05 -8.23
C VAL A 130 19.35 1.99 -7.10
N ALA A 131 20.63 1.82 -7.43
CA ALA A 131 21.69 1.84 -6.41
C ALA A 131 21.93 3.24 -5.83
N SER A 132 21.89 4.29 -6.67
CA SER A 132 22.27 5.65 -6.27
C SER A 132 21.10 6.55 -5.83
N ASP A 133 19.88 6.30 -6.31
CA ASP A 133 18.70 7.16 -6.09
C ASP A 133 17.71 6.45 -5.17
N ARG A 134 17.31 7.13 -4.08
CA ARG A 134 16.39 6.57 -3.08
C ARG A 134 14.97 6.44 -3.63
N ASP A 135 14.49 7.42 -4.38
CA ASP A 135 13.11 7.46 -4.88
C ASP A 135 12.94 6.47 -6.03
N GLU A 136 13.94 6.33 -6.89
CA GLU A 136 13.97 5.27 -7.91
C GLU A 136 14.01 3.89 -7.25
N ALA A 137 14.81 3.71 -6.19
CA ALA A 137 14.85 2.44 -5.46
C ALA A 137 13.51 2.11 -4.79
N LEU A 138 12.84 3.11 -4.20
CA LEU A 138 11.53 2.92 -3.58
C LEU A 138 10.49 2.56 -4.64
N ARG A 139 10.46 3.27 -5.78
CA ARG A 139 9.56 2.96 -6.91
C ARG A 139 9.80 1.56 -7.45
N ALA A 140 11.06 1.17 -7.63
CA ALA A 140 11.43 -0.17 -8.04
C ALA A 140 10.94 -1.20 -7.02
N GLY A 141 11.22 -1.00 -5.73
CA GLY A 141 10.79 -1.86 -4.64
C GLY A 141 9.28 -2.06 -4.61
N CYS A 142 8.51 -0.97 -4.63
CA CYS A 142 7.05 -1.00 -4.70
C CYS A 142 6.52 -1.73 -5.95
N THR A 143 7.30 -1.81 -7.03
CA THR A 143 6.90 -2.44 -8.30
C THR A 143 7.20 -3.93 -8.35
N ILE A 144 8.31 -4.36 -7.74
CA ILE A 144 8.85 -5.73 -7.92
C ILE A 144 8.84 -6.59 -6.67
N ALA A 145 8.64 -5.99 -5.49
CA ALA A 145 8.69 -6.71 -4.24
C ALA A 145 7.57 -7.74 -4.16
N GLU A 146 7.87 -8.83 -3.47
CA GLU A 146 6.99 -9.95 -3.20
C GLU A 146 7.11 -10.27 -1.70
N VAL A 147 6.00 -10.58 -1.05
CA VAL A 147 5.95 -11.03 0.34
C VAL A 147 5.88 -12.54 0.42
N LYS A 148 6.37 -13.08 1.54
CA LYS A 148 6.25 -14.50 1.86
C LYS A 148 4.78 -14.86 2.02
N VAL A 149 4.38 -15.97 1.39
CA VAL A 149 3.02 -16.51 1.50
C VAL A 149 2.67 -16.83 2.95
N ASP A 150 3.62 -17.32 3.74
CA ASP A 150 3.37 -17.70 5.12
C ASP A 150 3.09 -16.46 5.98
N SER A 151 3.87 -15.37 5.82
CA SER A 151 3.63 -14.10 6.51
C SER A 151 2.28 -13.46 6.19
N TYR A 152 1.68 -13.82 5.05
CA TYR A 152 0.37 -13.36 4.61
C TYR A 152 -0.79 -14.17 5.22
N LYS A 153 -0.58 -15.46 5.52
CA LYS A 153 -1.64 -16.37 5.98
C LYS A 153 -1.92 -16.27 7.48
N GLU A 154 -1.03 -15.64 8.24
CA GLU A 154 -1.08 -15.48 9.70
C GLU A 154 -1.79 -14.21 10.17
#